data_AF-A0A4S4M1B0-F1
#
_entry.id   AF-A0A4S4M1B0-F1
#
_cell.length_a   1.000
_cell.length_b   1.000
_cell.length_c   1.000
_cell.angle_alpha   90.00
_cell.angle_beta   90.00
_cell.angle_gamma   90.00
#
_symmetry.space_group_name_H-M   'P 1'
#
loop_
_entity.id
_entity.type
_entity.pdbx_description
1 polymer ?
#
loop_
_entity_poly.entity_id
_entity_poly.type
_entity_poly.pdbx_seq_one_letter_code
_entity_poly.pdbx_strand_id
1 'polypeptide(L)'
;MPLSTQSIVVGLLSVLIGGHYSGLWTFPTRHVVPEDATRWECRPFLPNVFAETPPPADHPLVRDASSRLDGFLSSRFAKGDIDSLSVAVVTSKGPVFEKNFGVMRANESDSPKTTSHSMYRLASVSKLFTTLEGLMLDQKGAISWDDPVNKYFPGFEYRLDGFNPSADTPPPSQAPITLFQLASHMSGLGRDWPPGTVHNWPNDMTR
;
A
#
# COMPACT_ATOMS: atom_id res chain seq x y z
N MET A 1 -16.83 -44.31 46.93
CA MET A 1 -17.28 -44.94 45.67
C MET A 1 -16.40 -44.42 44.55
N PRO A 2 -15.71 -45.26 43.78
CA PRO A 2 -14.91 -44.79 42.65
C PRO A 2 -15.84 -44.22 41.57
N LEU A 3 -15.51 -43.04 41.02
CA LEU A 3 -16.24 -42.49 39.89
C LEU A 3 -16.15 -43.44 38.70
N SER A 4 -17.28 -43.67 38.04
CA SER A 4 -17.34 -44.39 36.77
C SER A 4 -16.41 -43.72 35.74
N THR A 5 -15.70 -44.53 34.97
CA THR A 5 -14.86 -44.07 33.84
C THR A 5 -15.66 -43.16 32.89
N GLN A 6 -16.96 -43.40 32.72
CA GLN A 6 -17.82 -42.53 31.91
C GLN A 6 -17.98 -41.13 32.50
N SER A 7 -18.10 -41.01 33.83
CA SER A 7 -18.26 -39.72 34.51
C SER A 7 -16.99 -38.87 34.42
N ILE A 8 -15.81 -39.49 34.43
CA ILE A 8 -14.53 -38.81 34.27
C ILE A 8 -14.38 -38.29 32.83
N VAL A 9 -14.73 -39.10 31.84
CA VAL A 9 -14.65 -38.70 30.42
C VAL A 9 -15.58 -37.52 30.13
N VAL A 10 -16.82 -37.56 30.63
CA VAL A 10 -17.78 -36.45 30.42
C VAL A 10 -17.31 -35.17 31.11
N GLY A 11 -16.75 -35.28 32.32
CA GLY A 11 -16.19 -34.13 33.04
C GLY A 11 -15.03 -33.47 32.29
N LEU A 12 -14.09 -34.29 31.77
CA LEU A 12 -12.97 -33.80 30.98
C LEU A 12 -13.44 -33.16 29.67
N LEU A 13 -14.37 -33.79 28.94
CA LEU A 13 -14.90 -33.24 27.70
C LEU A 13 -15.59 -31.88 27.92
N SER A 14 -16.32 -31.75 29.03
CA SER A 14 -17.05 -30.52 29.38
C SER A 14 -16.10 -29.36 29.71
N VAL A 15 -14.98 -29.64 30.39
CA VAL A 15 -13.95 -28.63 30.67
C VAL A 15 -13.21 -28.21 29.40
N LEU A 16 -12.91 -29.16 28.50
CA LEU A 16 -12.27 -28.87 27.21
C LEU A 16 -13.17 -28.00 26.33
N ILE A 17 -14.46 -28.35 26.21
CA ILE A 17 -15.44 -27.60 25.43
C ILE A 17 -15.69 -26.24 26.07
N GLY A 18 -15.86 -26.18 27.39
CA GLY A 18 -16.05 -24.93 28.13
C GLY A 18 -14.87 -23.98 27.96
N GLY A 19 -13.63 -24.47 28.09
CA GLY A 19 -12.41 -23.68 27.89
C GLY A 19 -12.23 -23.18 26.46
N HIS A 20 -12.71 -23.94 25.46
CA HIS A 20 -12.73 -23.52 24.06
C HIS A 20 -13.71 -22.36 23.82
N TYR A 21 -14.94 -22.46 24.31
CA TYR A 21 -15.97 -21.44 24.09
C TYR A 21 -15.85 -20.21 25.00
N SER A 22 -15.20 -20.32 26.16
CA SER A 22 -14.99 -19.20 27.08
C SER A 22 -13.74 -18.38 26.77
N GLY A 23 -12.96 -18.76 25.75
CA GLY A 23 -11.70 -18.09 25.39
C GLY A 23 -10.57 -18.23 26.42
N LEU A 24 -10.71 -19.14 27.40
CA LEU A 24 -9.69 -19.37 28.42
C LEU A 24 -8.42 -19.98 27.81
N TRP A 25 -8.55 -20.74 26.72
CA TRP A 25 -7.45 -21.31 25.96
C TRP A 25 -7.44 -20.78 24.53
N THR A 26 -6.53 -19.85 24.26
CA THR A 26 -6.24 -19.38 22.90
C THR A 26 -5.21 -20.30 22.26
N PHE A 27 -5.68 -21.33 21.56
CA PHE A 27 -4.81 -22.00 20.59
C PHE A 27 -4.54 -21.02 19.44
N PRO A 28 -3.32 -20.98 18.87
CA PRO A 28 -3.07 -20.24 17.65
C PRO A 28 -3.86 -20.91 16.53
N THR A 29 -5.13 -20.52 16.39
CA THR A 29 -5.87 -20.77 15.17
C THR A 29 -5.23 -19.84 14.17
N ARG A 30 -4.32 -20.41 13.37
CA ARG A 30 -4.03 -19.86 12.06
C ARG A 30 -5.42 -19.72 11.44
N HIS A 31 -5.94 -18.51 11.32
CA HIS A 31 -7.08 -18.24 10.48
C HIS A 31 -6.60 -18.56 9.06
N VAL A 32 -6.62 -19.84 8.72
CA VAL A 32 -6.78 -20.29 7.35
C VAL A 32 -8.16 -19.77 7.03
N VAL A 33 -8.22 -18.58 6.46
CA VAL A 33 -9.41 -18.13 5.74
C VAL A 33 -9.69 -19.31 4.80
N PRO A 34 -10.80 -20.04 4.99
CA PRO A 34 -11.17 -21.07 4.03
C PRO A 34 -11.17 -20.37 2.68
N GLU A 35 -10.49 -20.93 1.69
CA GLU A 35 -10.49 -20.39 0.32
C GLU A 35 -11.94 -20.13 -0.17
N ASP A 36 -12.90 -20.86 0.42
CA ASP A 36 -14.34 -20.79 0.24
C ASP A 36 -15.12 -19.75 1.07
N ALA A 37 -14.53 -19.02 2.02
CA ALA A 37 -15.27 -18.01 2.81
C ALA A 37 -15.69 -16.79 1.95
N THR A 38 -15.03 -16.59 0.80
CA THR A 38 -15.42 -15.61 -0.22
C THR A 38 -16.59 -16.09 -1.10
N ARG A 39 -16.96 -17.38 -1.03
CA ARG A 39 -18.00 -17.99 -1.88
C ARG A 39 -19.42 -17.50 -1.56
N TRP A 40 -19.62 -16.94 -0.36
CA TRP A 40 -20.96 -16.55 0.14
C TRP A 40 -21.18 -15.04 0.22
N GLU A 41 -20.18 -14.21 -0.12
CA GLU A 41 -20.45 -12.81 -0.41
C GLU A 41 -21.18 -12.73 -1.75
N CYS A 42 -22.48 -12.43 -1.71
CA CYS A 42 -23.30 -12.12 -2.89
C CYS A 42 -22.89 -10.77 -3.51
N ARG A 43 -21.61 -10.58 -3.77
CA ARG A 43 -21.15 -9.66 -4.81
C ARG A 43 -21.11 -10.52 -6.07
N PRO A 44 -21.92 -10.26 -7.11
CA PRO A 44 -21.63 -10.87 -8.39
C PRO A 44 -20.17 -10.52 -8.69
N PHE A 45 -19.31 -11.53 -8.83
CA PHE A 45 -18.02 -11.33 -9.46
C PHE A 45 -18.34 -10.85 -10.87
N LEU A 46 -18.48 -9.54 -11.04
CA LEU A 46 -18.42 -8.96 -12.37
C LEU A 46 -17.11 -9.50 -12.92
N PRO A 47 -17.14 -10.23 -14.05
CA PRO A 47 -15.91 -10.73 -14.65
C PRO A 47 -14.97 -9.53 -14.77
N ASN A 48 -13.69 -9.74 -14.53
CA ASN A 48 -12.73 -8.64 -14.62
C ASN A 48 -12.49 -8.36 -16.11
N VAL A 49 -13.51 -7.80 -16.78
CA VAL A 49 -13.60 -7.73 -18.24
C VAL A 49 -12.39 -7.02 -18.81
N PHE A 50 -11.89 -5.98 -18.13
CA PHE A 50 -10.71 -5.26 -18.58
C PHE A 50 -9.39 -5.99 -18.32
N ALA A 51 -9.34 -6.91 -17.35
CA ALA A 51 -8.17 -7.79 -17.18
C ALA A 51 -8.22 -9.01 -18.11
N GLU A 52 -9.37 -9.63 -18.30
CA GLU A 52 -9.52 -10.86 -19.09
C GLU A 52 -9.63 -10.56 -20.59
N THR A 53 -10.41 -9.54 -20.95
CA THR A 53 -10.77 -9.20 -22.33
C THR A 53 -10.62 -7.69 -22.59
N PRO A 54 -9.39 -7.13 -22.46
CA PRO A 54 -9.19 -5.71 -22.69
C PRO A 54 -9.51 -5.32 -24.16
N PRO A 55 -9.94 -4.07 -24.39
CA PRO A 55 -10.11 -3.54 -25.74
C PRO A 55 -8.81 -3.66 -26.54
N PRO A 56 -8.86 -4.15 -27.80
CA PRO A 56 -7.65 -4.30 -28.59
C PRO A 56 -7.19 -2.94 -29.15
N ALA A 57 -5.89 -2.79 -29.35
CA ALA A 57 -5.28 -1.52 -29.80
C ALA A 57 -5.77 -1.09 -31.19
N ASP A 58 -6.18 -2.04 -32.04
CA ASP A 58 -6.66 -1.82 -33.40
C ASP A 58 -8.15 -1.43 -33.47
N HIS A 59 -8.88 -1.51 -32.35
CA HIS A 59 -10.29 -1.12 -32.30
C HIS A 59 -10.46 0.33 -32.77
N PRO A 60 -11.42 0.64 -33.66
CA PRO A 60 -11.55 1.98 -34.26
C PRO A 60 -11.62 3.12 -33.23
N LEU A 61 -12.34 2.91 -32.12
CA LEU A 61 -12.44 3.89 -31.04
C LEU A 61 -11.11 4.09 -30.28
N VAL A 62 -10.33 3.02 -30.09
CA VAL A 62 -9.03 3.11 -29.42
C VAL A 62 -8.04 3.84 -30.33
N ARG A 63 -8.05 3.52 -31.63
CA ARG A 63 -7.22 4.21 -32.64
C ARG A 63 -7.53 5.71 -32.73
N ASP A 64 -8.82 6.07 -32.79
CA ASP A 64 -9.25 7.47 -32.80
C ASP A 64 -8.82 8.20 -31.52
N ALA A 65 -9.06 7.60 -30.35
CA ALA A 65 -8.66 8.15 -29.06
C ALA A 65 -7.13 8.33 -28.97
N SER A 66 -6.36 7.32 -29.39
CA SER A 66 -4.89 7.37 -29.44
C SER A 66 -4.38 8.47 -30.37
N SER A 67 -4.99 8.66 -31.53
CA SER A 67 -4.60 9.74 -32.46
C SER A 67 -4.90 11.13 -31.87
N ARG A 68 -6.05 11.30 -31.22
CA ARG A 68 -6.40 12.54 -30.53
C ARG A 68 -5.46 12.83 -29.35
N LEU A 69 -5.09 11.79 -28.60
CA LEU A 69 -4.13 11.89 -27.50
C LEU A 69 -2.73 12.28 -28.02
N ASP A 70 -2.27 11.68 -29.11
CA ASP A 70 -0.99 12.05 -29.74
C ASP A 70 -0.96 13.52 -30.17
N GLY A 71 -2.02 14.00 -30.83
CA GLY A 71 -2.15 15.40 -31.23
C GLY A 71 -2.15 16.35 -30.04
N PHE A 72 -2.85 16.00 -28.96
CA PHE A 72 -2.85 16.76 -27.72
C PHE A 72 -1.46 16.80 -27.06
N LEU A 73 -0.81 15.65 -26.90
CA LEU A 73 0.50 15.55 -26.26
C LEU A 73 1.57 16.29 -27.07
N SER A 74 1.54 16.17 -28.39
CA SER A 74 2.43 16.91 -29.30
C SER A 74 2.23 18.42 -29.16
N SER A 75 0.98 18.89 -29.12
CA SER A 75 0.66 20.31 -28.92
C SER A 75 1.08 20.81 -27.53
N ARG A 76 0.95 19.97 -26.49
CA ARG A 76 1.37 20.31 -25.12
C ARG A 76 2.89 20.40 -25.03
N PHE A 77 3.61 19.47 -25.62
CA PHE A 77 5.07 19.41 -25.58
C PHE A 77 5.69 20.57 -26.39
N ALA A 78 5.06 20.95 -27.51
CA ALA A 78 5.50 22.08 -28.35
C ALA A 78 5.53 23.45 -27.64
N LYS A 79 4.94 23.57 -26.44
CA LYS A 79 5.05 24.79 -25.62
C LYS A 79 6.46 25.03 -25.07
N GLY A 80 7.33 24.01 -25.06
CA GLY A 80 8.76 24.15 -24.75
C GLY A 80 9.11 24.30 -23.27
N ASP A 81 8.15 24.08 -22.36
CA ASP A 81 8.31 24.13 -20.90
C ASP A 81 8.43 22.74 -20.25
N ILE A 82 8.59 21.68 -21.06
CA ILE A 82 8.77 20.30 -20.61
C ILE A 82 10.03 19.73 -21.27
N ASP A 83 11.01 19.32 -20.47
CA ASP A 83 12.27 18.75 -20.95
C ASP A 83 12.11 17.33 -21.51
N SER A 84 11.27 16.53 -20.85
CA SER A 84 11.05 15.11 -21.16
C SER A 84 9.65 14.69 -20.74
N LEU A 85 8.97 13.92 -21.60
CA LEU A 85 7.64 13.39 -21.32
C LEU A 85 7.50 12.00 -21.92
N SER A 86 7.14 11.03 -21.09
CA SER A 86 6.80 9.66 -21.51
C SER A 86 5.39 9.33 -21.04
N VAL A 87 4.53 8.87 -21.94
CA VAL A 87 3.13 8.52 -21.68
C VAL A 87 2.85 7.15 -22.30
N ALA A 88 2.27 6.26 -21.50
CA ALA A 88 1.76 4.98 -21.96
C ALA A 88 0.33 4.75 -21.46
N VAL A 89 -0.51 4.17 -22.30
CA VAL A 89 -1.80 3.60 -21.91
C VAL A 89 -1.70 2.10 -22.08
N VAL A 90 -1.93 1.37 -20.99
CA VAL A 90 -1.68 -0.07 -20.92
C VAL A 90 -2.94 -0.83 -20.56
N THR A 91 -3.04 -2.05 -21.07
CA THR A 91 -4.05 -3.05 -20.72
C THR A 91 -3.36 -4.28 -20.14
N SER A 92 -4.14 -5.26 -19.69
CA SER A 92 -3.59 -6.57 -19.29
C SER A 92 -2.85 -7.32 -20.40
N LYS A 93 -3.10 -6.97 -21.68
CA LYS A 93 -2.40 -7.54 -22.84
C LYS A 93 -1.20 -6.71 -23.32
N GLY A 94 -0.91 -5.59 -22.66
CA GLY A 94 0.19 -4.69 -23.00
C GLY A 94 -0.25 -3.29 -23.42
N PRO A 95 0.70 -2.46 -23.92
CA PRO A 95 0.43 -1.08 -24.30
C PRO A 95 -0.47 -0.97 -25.53
N VAL A 96 -1.43 -0.05 -25.47
CA VAL A 96 -2.29 0.36 -26.60
C VAL A 96 -1.91 1.74 -27.15
N PHE A 97 -1.08 2.47 -26.41
CA PHE A 97 -0.51 3.76 -26.80
C PHE A 97 0.81 3.98 -26.06
N GLU A 98 1.83 4.45 -26.77
CA GLU A 98 3.09 4.90 -26.18
C GLU A 98 3.62 6.12 -26.93
N LYS A 99 3.99 7.17 -26.18
CA LYS A 99 4.71 8.32 -26.72
C LYS A 99 5.77 8.84 -25.78
N ASN A 100 6.91 9.18 -26.37
CA ASN A 100 8.06 9.73 -25.68
C ASN A 100 8.51 11.00 -26.40
N PHE A 101 8.78 12.06 -25.65
CA PHE A 101 9.19 13.37 -26.13
C PHE A 101 10.42 13.85 -25.35
N GLY A 102 11.24 14.68 -26.00
CA GLY A 102 12.37 15.33 -25.37
C GLY A 102 13.58 14.44 -25.15
N VAL A 103 14.44 14.83 -24.22
CA VAL A 103 15.75 14.21 -23.94
C VAL A 103 15.89 13.88 -22.45
N MET A 104 16.75 12.93 -22.10
CA MET A 104 16.87 12.46 -20.71
C MET A 104 17.49 13.51 -19.77
N ARG A 105 18.34 14.39 -20.30
CA ARG A 105 19.11 15.39 -19.56
C ARG A 105 19.17 16.70 -20.33
N ALA A 106 18.26 17.63 -20.06
CA ALA A 106 18.13 18.86 -20.84
C ALA A 106 19.32 19.83 -20.71
N ASN A 107 20.16 19.66 -19.70
CA ASN A 107 21.38 20.44 -19.50
C ASN A 107 22.61 19.91 -20.27
N GLU A 108 22.47 18.81 -21.00
CA GLU A 108 23.55 18.20 -21.78
C GLU A 108 23.33 18.41 -23.29
N SER A 109 24.37 18.87 -23.99
CA SER A 109 24.33 19.12 -25.44
C SER A 109 24.05 17.85 -26.24
N ASP A 110 24.56 16.71 -25.79
CA ASP A 110 24.48 15.40 -26.47
C ASP A 110 23.54 14.42 -25.75
N SER A 111 22.51 14.97 -25.11
CA SER A 111 21.57 14.18 -24.32
C SER A 111 20.77 13.19 -25.18
N PRO A 112 20.69 11.89 -24.79
CA PRO A 112 19.93 10.91 -25.55
C PRO A 112 18.44 11.25 -25.53
N LYS A 113 17.76 10.96 -26.65
CA LYS A 113 16.31 11.05 -26.74
C LYS A 113 15.64 10.15 -25.71
N THR A 114 14.54 10.63 -25.18
CA THR A 114 13.69 9.85 -24.28
C THR A 114 13.03 8.70 -25.05
N THR A 115 13.03 7.51 -24.45
CA THR A 115 12.38 6.30 -24.98
C THR A 115 11.54 5.62 -23.90
N SER A 116 10.80 4.56 -24.25
CA SER A 116 10.06 3.73 -23.30
C SER A 116 10.96 2.98 -22.29
N HIS A 117 12.28 3.01 -22.49
CA HIS A 117 13.27 2.44 -21.58
C HIS A 117 14.08 3.50 -20.81
N SER A 118 13.74 4.78 -20.99
CA SER A 118 14.36 5.85 -20.21
C SER A 118 13.96 5.76 -18.74
N MET A 119 14.95 5.88 -17.87
CA MET A 119 14.75 5.81 -16.42
C MET A 119 14.37 7.18 -15.84
N TYR A 120 13.28 7.20 -15.08
CA TYR A 120 12.84 8.37 -14.31
C TYR A 120 12.93 8.11 -12.81
N ARG A 121 13.14 9.18 -12.03
CA ARG A 121 13.00 9.10 -10.57
C ARG A 121 11.51 9.08 -10.21
N LEU A 122 11.05 7.99 -9.62
CA LEU A 122 9.63 7.75 -9.30
C LEU A 122 9.06 8.68 -8.22
N ALA A 123 9.92 9.25 -7.36
CA ALA A 123 9.51 10.07 -6.22
C ALA A 123 8.38 9.39 -5.39
N SER A 124 7.28 10.09 -5.12
CA SER A 124 6.18 9.55 -4.31
C SER A 124 5.43 8.36 -4.93
N VAL A 125 5.60 8.07 -6.23
CA VAL A 125 5.05 6.85 -6.85
C VAL A 125 5.62 5.60 -6.18
N SER A 126 6.83 5.68 -5.60
CA SER A 126 7.47 4.57 -4.87
C SER A 126 6.61 4.01 -3.72
N LYS A 127 5.69 4.80 -3.14
CA LYS A 127 4.82 4.36 -2.04
C LYS A 127 3.93 3.18 -2.44
N LEU A 128 3.49 3.11 -3.70
CA LEU A 128 2.66 2.02 -4.21
C LEU A 128 3.35 0.66 -4.03
N PHE A 129 4.67 0.61 -4.26
CA PHE A 129 5.45 -0.61 -4.10
C PHE A 129 5.57 -1.02 -2.63
N THR A 130 5.82 -0.06 -1.74
CA THR A 130 5.87 -0.31 -0.29
C THR A 130 4.53 -0.81 0.26
N THR A 131 3.41 -0.22 -0.17
CA THR A 131 2.08 -0.69 0.22
C THR A 131 1.78 -2.08 -0.33
N LEU A 132 2.16 -2.36 -1.59
CA LEU A 132 2.00 -3.69 -2.18
C LEU A 132 2.80 -4.75 -1.40
N GLU A 133 4.04 -4.47 -1.03
CA GLU A 133 4.85 -5.36 -0.20
C GLU A 133 4.19 -5.59 1.17
N GLY A 134 3.66 -4.55 1.79
CA GLY A 134 2.86 -4.66 3.02
C GLY A 134 1.68 -5.60 2.87
N LEU A 135 0.90 -5.50 1.79
CA LEU A 135 -0.22 -6.40 1.51
C LEU A 135 0.25 -7.86 1.34
N MET A 136 1.39 -8.07 0.68
CA MET A 136 1.98 -9.41 0.54
C MET A 136 2.48 -9.98 1.87
N LEU A 137 3.00 -9.13 2.78
CA LEU A 137 3.45 -9.55 4.12
C LEU A 137 2.28 -9.88 5.03
N ASP A 138 1.20 -9.09 4.95
CA ASP A 138 -0.07 -9.33 5.66
C ASP A 138 -0.70 -10.67 5.24
N GLN A 139 -0.77 -10.94 3.93
CA GLN A 139 -1.21 -12.23 3.39
C GLN A 139 -0.37 -13.42 3.89
N LYS A 140 0.92 -13.21 4.15
CA LYS A 140 1.82 -14.23 4.71
C LYS A 140 1.72 -14.37 6.23
N GLY A 141 0.95 -13.51 6.90
CA GLY A 141 0.84 -13.44 8.35
C GLY A 141 2.08 -12.88 9.05
N ALA A 142 2.95 -12.17 8.33
CA ALA A 142 4.15 -11.55 8.90
C ALA A 142 3.85 -10.21 9.60
N ILE A 143 2.84 -9.50 9.10
CA ILE A 143 2.27 -8.30 9.72
C ILE A 143 0.76 -8.41 9.77
N SER A 144 0.13 -7.56 10.59
CA SER A 144 -1.26 -7.15 10.46
C SER A 144 -1.28 -5.64 10.21
N TRP A 145 -2.17 -5.16 9.34
CA TRP A 145 -2.34 -3.72 9.13
C TRP A 145 -2.77 -2.96 10.40
N ASP A 146 -3.42 -3.64 11.34
CA ASP A 146 -3.79 -3.09 12.64
C ASP A 146 -2.64 -3.15 13.67
N ASP A 147 -1.49 -3.72 13.31
CA ASP A 147 -0.36 -3.75 14.22
C ASP A 147 0.13 -2.33 14.54
N PRO A 148 0.45 -2.06 15.82
CA PRO A 148 1.05 -0.80 16.18
C PRO A 148 2.51 -0.76 15.69
N VAL A 149 2.97 0.40 15.21
CA VAL A 149 4.31 0.57 14.63
C VAL A 149 5.41 0.17 15.63
N ASN A 150 5.19 0.44 16.92
CA ASN A 150 6.14 0.13 17.98
C ASN A 150 6.38 -1.39 18.18
N LYS A 151 5.50 -2.26 17.67
CA LYS A 151 5.73 -3.72 17.59
C LYS A 151 6.97 -4.05 16.78
N TYR A 152 7.21 -3.31 15.71
CA TYR A 152 8.33 -3.51 14.78
C TYR A 152 9.50 -2.56 15.06
N PHE A 153 9.20 -1.38 15.60
CA PHE A 153 10.17 -0.34 15.89
C PHE A 153 10.01 0.12 17.35
N PRO A 154 10.57 -0.60 18.34
CA PRO A 154 10.34 -0.31 19.77
C PRO A 154 10.75 1.10 20.22
N GLY A 155 11.69 1.75 19.50
CA GLY A 155 12.12 3.12 19.75
C GLY A 155 11.33 4.18 18.97
N PHE A 156 10.21 3.82 18.35
CA PHE A 156 9.38 4.76 17.60
C PHE A 156 8.56 5.64 18.56
N GLU A 157 8.93 6.91 18.62
CA GLU A 157 8.25 7.94 19.41
C GLU A 157 7.60 8.99 18.51
N TYR A 158 6.46 9.53 18.95
CA TYR A 158 5.70 10.56 18.23
C TYR A 158 4.91 11.42 19.22
N ARG A 159 4.55 12.63 18.79
CA ARG A 159 3.76 13.58 19.58
C ARG A 159 2.30 13.54 19.12
N LEU A 160 1.40 13.50 20.09
CA LEU A 160 -0.06 13.54 19.87
C LEU A 160 -0.64 14.95 20.03
N ASP A 161 0.20 15.93 20.31
CA ASP A 161 -0.20 17.25 20.78
C ASP A 161 -0.54 18.26 19.67
N GLY A 162 -0.56 17.83 18.40
CA GLY A 162 -1.01 18.65 17.28
C GLY A 162 -0.28 20.01 17.17
N PHE A 163 0.99 20.06 17.57
CA PHE A 163 1.82 21.28 17.68
C PHE A 163 1.49 22.22 18.84
N ASN A 164 0.67 21.80 19.80
CA ASN A 164 0.45 22.50 21.06
C ASN A 164 1.07 21.69 22.22
N PRO A 165 2.32 21.96 22.62
CA PRO A 165 2.99 21.22 23.70
C PRO A 165 2.26 21.24 25.05
N SER A 166 1.31 22.17 25.25
CA SER A 166 0.52 22.30 26.47
C SER A 166 -0.82 21.56 26.41
N ALA A 167 -1.14 20.89 25.30
CA ALA A 167 -2.34 20.10 25.17
C ALA A 167 -2.28 18.88 26.10
N ASP A 168 -3.37 18.62 26.81
CA ASP A 168 -3.56 17.37 27.53
C ASP A 168 -3.77 16.26 26.49
N THR A 169 -2.80 15.35 26.38
CA THR A 169 -2.81 14.27 25.39
C THR A 169 -2.65 12.92 26.07
N PRO A 170 -3.36 11.88 25.57
CA PRO A 170 -3.19 10.54 26.11
C PRO A 170 -1.75 10.07 25.88
N PRO A 171 -1.22 9.16 26.71
CA PRO A 171 0.07 8.55 26.46
C PRO A 171 0.05 7.79 25.12
N PRO A 172 1.17 7.72 24.37
CA PRO A 172 1.25 6.99 23.09
C PRO A 172 0.77 5.53 23.16
N SER A 173 0.87 4.89 24.33
CA SER A 173 0.36 3.53 24.57
C SER A 173 -1.16 3.41 24.46
N GLN A 174 -1.91 4.49 24.67
CA GLN A 174 -3.37 4.53 24.57
C GLN A 174 -3.87 4.95 23.17
N ALA A 175 -2.97 5.43 22.30
CA ALA A 175 -3.29 5.84 20.94
C ALA A 175 -2.15 5.46 19.97
N PRO A 176 -1.84 4.15 19.81
CA PRO A 176 -0.74 3.70 18.95
C PRO A 176 -1.01 4.04 17.48
N ILE A 177 -0.01 4.61 16.80
CA ILE A 177 -0.01 4.66 15.33
C ILE A 177 0.11 3.23 14.81
N THR A 178 -0.79 2.85 13.91
CA THR A 178 -0.81 1.55 13.22
C THR A 178 -0.12 1.60 11.86
N LEU A 179 0.23 0.43 11.31
CA LEU A 179 0.74 0.32 9.94
C LEU A 179 -0.29 0.81 8.91
N PHE A 180 -1.58 0.55 9.12
CA PHE A 180 -2.67 1.06 8.27
C PHE A 180 -2.68 2.58 8.23
N GLN A 181 -2.60 3.23 9.40
CA GLN A 181 -2.57 4.69 9.50
C GLN A 181 -1.33 5.30 8.82
N LEU A 182 -0.18 4.62 8.84
CA LEU A 182 0.98 5.05 8.06
C LEU A 182 0.70 4.98 6.55
N ALA A 183 0.19 3.85 6.07
CA ALA A 183 -0.05 3.64 4.64
C ALA A 183 -1.18 4.52 4.08
N SER A 184 -2.18 4.86 4.91
CA SER A 184 -3.33 5.69 4.52
C SER A 184 -3.13 7.18 4.77
N HIS A 185 -1.94 7.61 5.23
CA HIS A 185 -1.67 8.99 5.61
C HIS A 185 -2.60 9.52 6.73
N MET A 186 -3.03 8.63 7.63
CA MET A 186 -3.90 8.95 8.78
C MET A 186 -3.16 8.89 10.13
N SER A 187 -1.84 8.73 10.12
CA SER A 187 -1.03 8.66 11.35
C SER A 187 -0.84 9.99 12.06
N GLY A 188 -1.17 11.11 11.41
CA GLY A 188 -0.89 12.46 11.92
C GLY A 188 0.56 12.90 11.77
N LEU A 189 1.45 12.06 11.20
CA LEU A 189 2.83 12.44 10.93
C LEU A 189 2.90 13.49 9.80
N GLY A 190 3.73 14.51 10.02
CA GLY A 190 4.02 15.52 9.00
C GLY A 190 4.76 14.95 7.80
N ARG A 191 4.76 15.69 6.68
CA ARG A 191 5.43 15.30 5.42
C ARG A 191 6.93 15.05 5.61
N ASP A 192 7.59 15.94 6.34
CA ASP A 192 9.02 15.89 6.66
C ASP A 192 9.17 15.98 8.19
N TRP A 193 10.09 15.20 8.76
CA TRP A 193 10.42 15.23 10.18
C TRP A 193 11.94 15.29 10.40
N PRO A 194 12.45 16.15 11.31
CA PRO A 194 11.71 17.14 12.08
C PRO A 194 11.30 18.35 11.22
N PRO A 195 10.18 19.03 11.54
CA PRO A 195 9.79 20.27 10.88
C PRO A 195 10.85 21.35 11.12
N GLY A 196 11.45 21.86 10.04
CA GLY A 196 12.47 22.90 10.06
C GLY A 196 13.43 22.79 8.87
N THR A 197 14.11 23.87 8.53
CA THR A 197 15.26 23.79 7.61
C THR A 197 16.42 23.15 8.38
N VAL A 198 16.77 21.91 8.05
CA VAL A 198 18.00 21.25 8.54
C VAL A 198 19.21 21.90 7.87
N HIS A 199 19.59 23.08 8.37
CA HIS A 199 20.72 23.84 7.85
C HIS A 199 22.05 23.10 8.02
N ASN A 200 22.19 22.26 9.06
CA ASN A 200 23.41 21.51 9.38
C ASN A 200 23.15 20.00 9.51
N TRP A 201 22.49 19.40 8.52
CA TRP A 201 22.42 17.94 8.40
C TRP A 201 23.82 17.30 8.39
N PRO A 202 24.10 16.23 9.18
CA PRO A 202 23.20 15.45 10.04
C PRO A 202 23.21 15.83 11.53
N ASN A 203 23.92 16.89 11.92
CA ASN A 203 24.16 17.21 13.33
C ASN A 203 22.93 17.76 14.07
N ASP A 204 21.95 18.28 13.33
CA ASP A 204 20.70 18.83 13.90
C ASP A 204 19.68 17.73 14.30
N MET A 205 19.98 16.45 14.03
CA MET A 205 19.10 15.30 14.30
C MET A 205 19.21 14.72 15.72
N THR A 206 20.18 15.18 16.52
CA THR A 206 20.39 14.65 17.87
C THR A 206 19.70 15.53 18.91
N ARG A 207 18.43 15.25 19.22
CA ARG A 207 17.81 15.52 20.52
C ARG A 207 16.60 14.63 20.75
#